data_AF-A0A812R1I7-F1
#
_entry.id   AF-A0A812R1I7-F1
#
_cell.length_a   1.000
_cell.length_b   1.000
_cell.length_c   1.000
_cell.angle_alpha   90.00
_cell.angle_beta   90.00
_cell.angle_gamma   90.00
#
_symmetry.space_group_name_H-M   'P 1'
#
loop_
_entity.id
_entity.type
_entity.pdbx_description
1 polymer ?
#
loop_
_entity_poly.entity_id
_entity_poly.type
_entity_poly.pdbx_seq_one_letter_code
_entity_poly.pdbx_strand_id
1 'polypeptide(L)'
;MSRVLQLRDKAASAAFAAVSGPILQKELDTLLPSLKDSTVAAEKLKEFSSKLASRGEEIGLSSASTFTCVRQALQEILRSMYNVACKEARTSATKALGTMDEMMALTKASDTMLKQMLAGLKETEEEVEDGRLTLTADPLPGRRLYGLYLERSLKGEAPASDPDQFASILELSEEDAEAARVETCQPRLREMYLSCIKKAQDEKSKLAEMKPDLSDEMAKFRLPLSAVEETAMEVYKSCLEKVSGRVLTSGQKEELDAVRDFMELEMSSVRRLHLKALSVRAFC
;
A
#
# COMPACT_ATOMS: atom_id res chain seq x y z
N MET A 1 16.88 35.43 -30.87
CA MET A 1 17.86 34.73 -30.00
C MET A 1 17.24 33.72 -29.02
N SER A 2 15.97 33.84 -28.59
CA SER A 2 15.42 32.91 -27.57
C SER A 2 15.16 31.47 -28.03
N ARG A 3 14.78 31.22 -29.29
CA ARG A 3 14.52 29.85 -29.81
C ARG A 3 15.77 28.97 -29.93
N VAL A 4 16.95 29.54 -30.21
CA VAL A 4 18.20 28.78 -30.36
C VAL A 4 18.74 28.33 -29.00
N LEU A 5 18.59 29.17 -27.97
CA LEU A 5 18.89 28.83 -26.59
C LEU A 5 17.95 27.71 -26.08
N GLN A 6 16.64 27.81 -26.35
CA GLN A 6 15.68 26.76 -26.01
C GLN A 6 15.92 25.42 -26.74
N LEU A 7 16.36 25.46 -28.00
CA LEU A 7 16.69 24.23 -28.75
C LEU A 7 17.99 23.58 -28.28
N ARG A 8 19.00 24.38 -27.92
CA ARG A 8 20.23 23.87 -27.30
C ARG A 8 19.95 23.23 -25.95
N ASP A 9 19.15 23.85 -25.11
CA ASP A 9 18.80 23.32 -23.79
C ASP A 9 18.01 22.01 -23.90
N LYS A 10 17.09 21.88 -24.87
CA LYS A 10 16.38 20.62 -25.16
C LYS A 10 17.29 19.50 -25.64
N ALA A 11 18.23 19.79 -26.55
CA ALA A 11 19.16 18.78 -27.06
C ALA A 11 20.19 18.37 -26.00
N ALA A 12 20.69 19.32 -25.20
CA ALA A 12 21.58 19.07 -24.08
C ALA A 12 20.86 18.27 -22.97
N SER A 13 19.59 18.59 -22.67
CA SER A 13 18.77 17.85 -21.70
C SER A 13 18.54 16.41 -22.15
N ALA A 14 18.23 16.19 -23.43
CA ALA A 14 18.05 14.84 -23.96
C ALA A 14 19.35 14.01 -23.93
N ALA A 15 20.49 14.62 -24.29
CA ALA A 15 21.79 13.96 -24.24
C ALA A 15 22.22 13.65 -22.80
N PHE A 16 21.96 14.56 -21.86
CA PHE A 16 22.23 14.35 -20.45
C PHE A 16 21.34 13.27 -19.86
N ALA A 17 20.02 13.32 -20.08
CA ALA A 17 19.10 12.29 -19.61
C ALA A 17 19.50 10.88 -20.08
N ALA A 18 19.93 10.76 -21.35
CA ALA A 18 20.39 9.49 -21.93
C ALA A 18 21.67 8.93 -21.27
N VAL A 19 22.49 9.78 -20.65
CA VAL A 19 23.75 9.40 -19.99
C VAL A 19 23.60 9.32 -18.46
N SER A 20 22.79 10.20 -17.86
CA SER A 20 22.58 10.28 -16.42
C SER A 20 21.82 9.06 -15.91
N GLY A 21 20.79 8.57 -16.63
CA GLY A 21 20.02 7.40 -16.24
C GLY A 21 20.88 6.14 -16.01
N PRO A 22 21.69 5.69 -17.00
CA PRO A 22 22.58 4.54 -16.84
C PRO A 22 23.64 4.70 -15.73
N ILE A 23 24.17 5.91 -15.53
CA ILE A 23 25.14 6.19 -14.46
C ILE A 23 24.46 6.16 -13.10
N LEU A 24 23.28 6.77 -12.97
CA LEU A 24 22.43 6.73 -11.78
C LEU A 24 22.09 5.28 -11.40
N GLN A 25 21.66 4.46 -12.38
CA GLN A 25 21.38 3.05 -12.14
C GLN A 25 22.61 2.30 -11.63
N LYS A 26 23.78 2.47 -12.26
CA LYS A 26 25.00 1.75 -11.87
C LYS A 26 25.47 2.13 -10.45
N GLU A 27 25.43 3.41 -10.12
CA GLU A 27 25.76 3.88 -8.77
C GLU A 27 24.72 3.39 -7.77
N LEU A 28 23.44 3.41 -8.13
CA LEU A 28 22.39 2.89 -7.26
C LEU A 28 22.52 1.39 -7.04
N ASP A 29 22.84 0.59 -8.05
CA ASP A 29 23.12 -0.85 -7.92
C ASP A 29 24.29 -1.11 -6.96
N THR A 30 25.27 -0.21 -6.92
CA THR A 30 26.40 -0.27 -5.97
C THR A 30 25.97 0.12 -4.55
N LEU A 31 24.96 0.99 -4.42
CA LEU A 31 24.45 1.52 -3.16
C LEU A 31 23.29 0.70 -2.57
N LEU A 32 22.52 -0.03 -3.37
CA LEU A 32 21.38 -0.86 -2.97
C LEU A 32 21.72 -1.85 -1.84
N PRO A 33 22.86 -2.56 -1.87
CA PRO A 33 23.28 -3.40 -0.74
C PRO A 33 23.55 -2.61 0.56
N SER A 34 23.90 -1.33 0.44
CA SER A 34 24.21 -0.41 1.55
C SER A 34 23.01 0.45 1.98
N LEU A 35 21.91 0.49 1.20
CA LEU A 35 20.73 1.33 1.43
C LEU A 35 19.94 0.96 2.69
N LYS A 36 20.17 -0.24 3.24
CA LYS A 36 19.67 -0.62 4.58
C LYS A 36 20.27 0.25 5.69
N ASP A 37 21.46 0.82 5.48
CA ASP A 37 22.11 1.74 6.39
C ASP A 37 21.90 3.19 5.90
N SER A 38 20.77 3.77 6.32
CA SER A 38 20.22 5.01 5.74
C SER A 38 21.16 6.22 5.77
N THR A 39 22.14 6.25 6.69
CA THR A 39 23.10 7.34 6.83
C THR A 39 24.19 7.29 5.75
N VAL A 40 24.79 6.12 5.53
CA VAL A 40 25.85 5.91 4.54
C VAL A 40 25.32 6.08 3.12
N ALA A 41 24.10 5.59 2.87
CA ALA A 41 23.47 5.73 1.56
C ALA A 41 23.10 7.19 1.25
N ALA A 42 22.63 7.95 2.24
CA ALA A 42 22.31 9.37 2.07
C ALA A 42 23.56 10.21 1.78
N GLU A 43 24.69 9.96 2.46
CA GLU A 43 25.95 10.67 2.20
C GLU A 43 26.51 10.37 0.82
N LYS A 44 26.46 9.10 0.38
CA LYS A 44 26.94 8.72 -0.96
C LYS A 44 26.04 9.25 -2.07
N LEU A 45 24.71 9.23 -1.89
CA LEU A 45 23.77 9.85 -2.83
C LEU A 45 23.95 11.37 -2.88
N LYS A 46 24.28 12.01 -1.75
CA LYS A 46 24.63 13.43 -1.71
C LYS A 46 25.89 13.73 -2.52
N GLU A 47 26.98 13.00 -2.29
CA GLU A 47 28.22 13.17 -3.06
C GLU A 47 28.00 12.92 -4.55
N PHE A 48 27.10 12.00 -4.88
CA PHE A 48 26.77 11.70 -6.26
C PHE A 48 25.93 12.82 -6.92
N SER A 49 24.98 13.39 -6.18
CA SER A 49 24.15 14.50 -6.66
C SER A 49 24.97 15.75 -6.99
N SER A 50 26.00 16.05 -6.20
CA SER A 50 26.89 17.19 -6.48
C SER A 50 27.74 16.95 -7.73
N LYS A 51 28.19 15.70 -7.96
CA LYS A 51 28.90 15.31 -9.20
C LYS A 51 28.00 15.36 -10.44
N LEU A 52 26.71 15.02 -10.29
CA LEU A 52 25.74 15.14 -11.39
C LEU A 52 25.40 16.60 -11.68
N ALA A 53 25.26 17.43 -10.65
CA ALA A 53 25.05 18.87 -10.78
C ALA A 53 26.21 19.54 -11.51
N SER A 54 27.46 19.28 -11.07
CA SER A 54 28.65 19.84 -11.71
C SER A 54 28.79 19.40 -13.17
N ARG A 55 28.48 18.14 -13.47
CA ARG A 55 28.48 17.65 -14.87
C ARG A 55 27.38 18.28 -15.72
N GLY A 56 26.21 18.57 -15.15
CA GLY A 56 25.14 19.30 -15.82
C GLY A 56 25.61 20.70 -16.23
N GLU A 57 26.25 21.42 -15.31
CA GLU A 57 26.85 22.74 -15.58
C GLU A 57 27.95 22.68 -16.66
N GLU A 58 28.82 21.68 -16.60
CA GLU A 58 29.91 21.48 -17.59
C GLU A 58 29.41 21.34 -19.03
N ILE A 59 28.21 20.79 -19.23
CA ILE A 59 27.58 20.65 -20.55
C ILE A 59 26.57 21.76 -20.87
N GLY A 60 26.48 22.78 -20.00
CA GLY A 60 25.65 23.97 -20.19
C GLY A 60 24.17 23.78 -19.91
N LEU A 61 23.79 22.78 -19.09
CA LEU A 61 22.42 22.68 -18.58
C LEU A 61 22.18 23.68 -17.46
N SER A 62 20.95 24.19 -17.41
CA SER A 62 20.50 24.91 -16.22
C SER A 62 20.40 23.96 -15.02
N SER A 63 20.55 24.50 -13.81
CA SER A 63 20.38 23.74 -12.58
C SER A 63 18.96 23.16 -12.47
N ALA A 64 17.94 23.87 -12.97
CA ALA A 64 16.55 23.38 -13.05
C ALA A 64 16.41 22.19 -14.01
N SER A 65 16.95 22.29 -15.23
CA SER A 65 16.96 21.19 -16.21
C SER A 65 17.72 19.97 -15.65
N THR A 66 18.82 20.19 -14.94
CA THR A 66 19.59 19.12 -14.28
C THR A 66 18.76 18.43 -13.20
N PHE A 67 18.08 19.19 -12.35
CA PHE A 67 17.16 18.64 -11.35
C PHE A 67 16.05 17.79 -11.98
N THR A 68 15.40 18.29 -13.04
CA THR A 68 14.34 17.55 -13.74
C THR A 68 14.86 16.23 -14.31
N CYS A 69 16.03 16.24 -14.98
CA CYS A 69 16.62 15.01 -15.52
C CYS A 69 16.98 14.00 -14.43
N VAL A 70 17.55 14.45 -13.31
CA VAL A 70 17.89 13.57 -12.18
C VAL A 70 16.63 12.98 -11.55
N ARG A 71 15.58 13.79 -11.32
CA ARG A 71 14.30 13.30 -10.80
C ARG A 71 13.67 12.27 -11.73
N GLN A 72 13.62 12.55 -13.03
CA GLN A 72 13.06 11.62 -14.02
C GLN A 72 13.80 10.28 -14.04
N ALA A 73 15.13 10.32 -14.05
CA ALA A 73 15.93 9.11 -13.99
C ALA A 73 15.67 8.31 -12.69
N LEU A 74 15.55 8.97 -11.53
CA LEU A 74 15.16 8.29 -10.29
C LEU A 74 13.75 7.68 -10.36
N GLN A 75 12.80 8.37 -10.99
CA GLN A 75 11.45 7.84 -11.21
C GLN A 75 11.45 6.61 -12.12
N GLU A 76 12.29 6.59 -13.17
CA GLU A 76 12.46 5.42 -14.04
C GLU A 76 13.03 4.23 -13.28
N ILE A 77 14.00 4.47 -12.39
CA ILE A 77 14.57 3.42 -11.53
C ILE A 77 13.50 2.88 -10.57
N LEU A 78 12.76 3.78 -9.90
CA LEU A 78 11.65 3.40 -9.02
C LEU A 78 10.57 2.60 -9.77
N ARG A 79 10.24 3.00 -11.01
CA ARG A 79 9.32 2.25 -11.90
C ARG A 79 9.85 0.87 -12.23
N SER A 80 11.15 0.74 -12.48
CA SER A 80 11.79 -0.56 -12.74
C SER A 80 11.66 -1.49 -11.53
N MET A 81 11.97 -1.00 -10.33
CA MET A 81 11.82 -1.75 -9.08
C MET A 81 10.36 -2.11 -8.80
N TYR A 82 9.41 -1.20 -9.03
CA TYR A 82 7.98 -1.47 -8.95
C TYR A 82 7.58 -2.64 -9.86
N ASN A 83 8.03 -2.63 -11.12
CA ASN A 83 7.73 -3.70 -12.07
C ASN A 83 8.30 -5.05 -11.62
N VAL A 84 9.48 -5.05 -10.98
CA VAL A 84 10.07 -6.25 -10.36
C VAL A 84 9.21 -6.72 -9.19
N ALA A 85 8.87 -5.84 -8.25
CA ALA A 85 8.00 -6.16 -7.12
C ALA A 85 6.65 -6.74 -7.57
N CYS A 86 6.02 -6.16 -8.61
CA CYS A 86 4.78 -6.68 -9.19
C CYS A 86 4.94 -8.10 -9.76
N LYS A 87 6.08 -8.41 -10.38
CA LYS A 87 6.37 -9.77 -10.89
C LYS A 87 6.61 -10.74 -9.73
N GLU A 88 7.40 -10.33 -8.75
CA GLU A 88 7.73 -11.15 -7.58
C GLU A 88 6.49 -11.44 -6.75
N ALA A 89 5.58 -10.48 -6.57
CA ALA A 89 4.34 -10.64 -5.81
C ALA A 89 3.44 -11.75 -6.35
N ARG A 90 3.61 -12.17 -7.60
CA ARG A 90 2.88 -13.30 -8.21
C ARG A 90 3.42 -14.66 -7.78
N THR A 91 4.65 -14.73 -7.30
CA THR A 91 5.37 -15.98 -7.01
C THR A 91 5.84 -16.09 -5.57
N SER A 92 6.20 -14.97 -4.92
CA SER A 92 6.74 -14.93 -3.57
C SER A 92 6.49 -13.57 -2.93
N ALA A 93 5.66 -13.55 -1.89
CA ALA A 93 5.42 -12.36 -1.09
C ALA A 93 6.70 -11.85 -0.40
N THR A 94 7.57 -12.74 0.07
CA THR A 94 8.81 -12.37 0.76
C THR A 94 9.81 -11.68 -0.16
N LYS A 95 9.96 -12.14 -1.41
CA LYS A 95 10.81 -11.45 -2.40
C LYS A 95 10.26 -10.08 -2.74
N ALA A 96 8.96 -10.00 -3.04
CA ALA A 96 8.29 -8.74 -3.33
C ALA A 96 8.47 -7.72 -2.20
N LEU A 97 8.27 -8.14 -0.94
CA LEU A 97 8.46 -7.29 0.23
C LEU A 97 9.92 -6.80 0.38
N GLY A 98 10.90 -7.62 0.03
CA GLY A 98 12.31 -7.21 -0.02
C GLY A 98 12.53 -6.08 -1.03
N THR A 99 12.04 -6.25 -2.26
CA THR A 99 12.11 -5.21 -3.30
C THR A 99 11.35 -3.95 -2.91
N MET A 100 10.19 -4.07 -2.27
CA MET A 100 9.41 -2.93 -1.77
C MET A 100 10.15 -2.16 -0.67
N ASP A 101 10.86 -2.83 0.24
CA ASP A 101 11.70 -2.16 1.23
C ASP A 101 12.86 -1.41 0.58
N GLU A 102 13.46 -1.97 -0.46
CA GLU A 102 14.49 -1.29 -1.25
C GLU A 102 13.92 -0.04 -1.97
N MET A 103 12.69 -0.11 -2.49
CA MET A 103 11.99 1.05 -3.05
C MET A 103 11.80 2.15 -2.00
N MET A 104 11.42 1.79 -0.78
CA MET A 104 11.26 2.75 0.33
C MET A 104 12.59 3.40 0.72
N ALA A 105 13.66 2.61 0.81
CA ALA A 105 15.00 3.12 1.10
C ALA A 105 15.48 4.08 0.00
N LEU A 106 15.31 3.70 -1.27
CA LEU A 106 15.62 4.54 -2.42
C LEU A 106 14.87 5.86 -2.34
N THR A 107 13.56 5.81 -2.11
CA THR A 107 12.71 7.01 -2.06
C THR A 107 13.16 7.96 -0.95
N LYS A 108 13.38 7.45 0.26
CA LYS A 108 13.83 8.27 1.40
C LYS A 108 15.18 8.96 1.14
N ALA A 109 16.12 8.22 0.57
CA ALA A 109 17.43 8.76 0.26
C ALA A 109 17.39 9.76 -0.91
N SER A 110 16.59 9.46 -1.93
CA SER A 110 16.36 10.33 -3.09
C SER A 110 15.63 11.62 -2.72
N ASP A 111 14.60 11.58 -1.87
CA ASP A 111 13.90 12.76 -1.37
C ASP A 111 14.86 13.71 -0.64
N THR A 112 15.77 13.16 0.15
CA THR A 112 16.78 13.96 0.86
C THR A 112 17.71 14.65 -0.14
N MET A 113 18.14 13.94 -1.17
CA MET A 113 18.98 14.45 -2.24
C MET A 113 18.27 15.52 -3.08
N LEU A 114 17.05 15.25 -3.52
CA LEU A 114 16.23 16.16 -4.33
C LEU A 114 15.90 17.45 -3.56
N LYS A 115 15.59 17.36 -2.27
CA LYS A 115 15.40 18.55 -1.41
C LYS A 115 16.66 19.41 -1.32
N GLN A 116 17.85 18.82 -1.30
CA GLN A 116 19.11 19.58 -1.29
C GLN A 116 19.37 20.27 -2.64
N MET A 117 19.12 19.58 -3.75
CA MET A 117 19.20 20.19 -5.08
C MET A 117 18.22 21.36 -5.21
N LEU A 118 16.99 21.20 -4.73
CA LEU A 118 15.98 22.27 -4.67
C LEU A 118 16.38 23.44 -3.79
N ALA A 119 17.02 23.19 -2.65
CA ALA A 119 17.49 24.27 -1.78
C ALA A 119 18.52 25.15 -2.49
N GLY A 120 19.39 24.57 -3.33
CA GLY A 120 20.31 25.31 -4.19
C GLY A 120 19.63 26.07 -5.34
N LEU A 121 18.42 25.66 -5.73
CA LEU A 121 17.63 26.31 -6.79
C LEU A 121 16.79 27.49 -6.28
N LYS A 122 16.35 27.48 -5.01
CA LYS A 122 15.49 28.54 -4.45
C LYS A 122 16.12 29.93 -4.35
N GLU A 123 17.42 30.06 -4.60
CA GLU A 123 18.09 31.36 -4.78
C GLU A 123 17.85 31.97 -6.19
N THR A 124 17.21 31.21 -7.09
CA THR A 124 16.85 31.58 -8.47
C THR A 124 15.36 31.30 -8.70
N GLU A 125 14.57 32.34 -9.00
CA GLU A 125 13.10 32.43 -8.93
C GLU A 125 12.27 31.52 -9.89
N GLU A 126 12.39 30.18 -9.85
CA GLU A 126 11.50 29.27 -10.58
C GLU A 126 10.67 28.36 -9.64
N GLU A 127 9.35 28.29 -9.87
CA GLU A 127 8.45 27.33 -9.21
C GLU A 127 8.79 25.90 -9.65
N VAL A 128 9.65 25.23 -8.88
CA VAL A 128 9.95 23.81 -9.12
C VAL A 128 8.94 22.93 -8.39
N GLU A 129 8.39 21.93 -9.09
CA GLU A 129 7.49 20.89 -8.54
C GLU A 129 8.04 20.25 -7.25
N ASP A 130 7.13 19.73 -6.41
CA ASP A 130 7.44 19.09 -5.13
C ASP A 130 8.61 18.08 -5.28
N GLY A 131 9.61 18.22 -4.42
CA GLY A 131 10.87 17.47 -4.47
C GLY A 131 10.77 16.02 -4.00
N ARG A 132 9.55 15.47 -3.97
CA ARG A 132 9.26 14.11 -3.56
C ARG A 132 9.35 13.17 -4.74
N LEU A 133 9.98 12.03 -4.53
CA LEU A 133 10.02 10.94 -5.48
C LEU A 133 8.76 10.08 -5.30
N THR A 134 7.88 10.15 -6.28
CA THR A 134 6.65 9.35 -6.34
C THR A 134 6.55 8.62 -7.67
N LEU A 135 5.66 7.65 -7.72
CA LEU A 135 5.37 6.83 -8.88
C LEU A 135 3.85 6.63 -8.99
N THR A 136 3.25 7.01 -10.13
CA THR A 136 1.87 6.64 -10.43
C THR A 136 1.78 5.13 -10.68
N ALA A 137 1.26 4.39 -9.70
CA ALA A 137 1.08 2.95 -9.82
C ALA A 137 -0.13 2.58 -10.69
N ASP A 138 -0.05 1.42 -11.34
CA ASP A 138 -1.24 0.83 -11.94
C ASP A 138 -2.21 0.41 -10.81
N PRO A 139 -3.53 0.65 -10.91
CA PRO A 139 -4.45 0.48 -9.78
C PRO A 139 -4.41 -0.92 -9.16
N LEU A 140 -4.55 -1.97 -9.97
CA LEU A 140 -4.60 -3.35 -9.46
C LEU A 140 -3.25 -3.85 -8.91
N PRO A 141 -2.11 -3.72 -9.62
CA PRO A 141 -0.83 -4.13 -9.06
C PRO A 141 -0.40 -3.26 -7.88
N GLY A 142 -0.68 -1.96 -7.89
CA GLY A 142 -0.41 -1.03 -6.79
C GLY A 142 -1.17 -1.42 -5.52
N ARG A 143 -2.49 -1.65 -5.63
CA ARG A 143 -3.34 -2.17 -4.55
C ARG A 143 -2.81 -3.48 -3.97
N ARG A 144 -2.40 -4.42 -4.82
CA ARG A 144 -1.84 -5.72 -4.38
C ARG A 144 -0.55 -5.55 -3.59
N LEU A 145 0.38 -4.72 -4.08
CA LEU A 145 1.63 -4.46 -3.35
C LEU A 145 1.36 -3.78 -2.01
N TYR A 146 0.48 -2.77 -1.99
CA TYR A 146 0.09 -2.12 -0.74
C TYR A 146 -0.55 -3.11 0.25
N GLY A 147 -1.43 -3.99 -0.22
CA GLY A 147 -2.01 -5.07 0.59
C GLY A 147 -0.96 -6.00 1.23
N LEU A 148 0.10 -6.38 0.49
CA LEU A 148 1.20 -7.18 1.05
C LEU A 148 1.95 -6.43 2.16
N TYR A 149 2.16 -5.12 1.99
CA TYR A 149 2.81 -4.28 2.99
C TYR A 149 1.96 -4.14 4.26
N LEU A 150 0.64 -3.98 4.08
CA LEU A 150 -0.34 -3.98 5.17
C LEU A 150 -0.35 -5.32 5.92
N GLU A 151 -0.36 -6.43 5.20
CA GLU A 151 -0.36 -7.78 5.79
C GLU A 151 0.89 -8.04 6.65
N ARG A 152 2.05 -7.56 6.22
CA ARG A 152 3.29 -7.62 7.00
C ARG A 152 3.17 -6.84 8.32
N SER A 153 2.66 -5.59 8.26
CA SER A 153 2.40 -4.77 9.46
C SER A 153 1.35 -5.40 10.40
N LEU A 154 0.35 -6.07 9.83
CA LEU A 154 -0.66 -6.85 10.56
C LEU A 154 -0.05 -8.01 11.35
N LYS A 155 0.97 -8.67 10.80
CA LYS A 155 1.70 -9.78 11.45
C LYS A 155 2.68 -9.33 12.53
N GLY A 156 2.84 -8.02 12.75
CA GLY A 156 3.82 -7.48 13.69
C GLY A 156 5.26 -7.55 13.19
N GLU A 157 5.46 -7.91 11.92
CA GLU A 157 6.75 -7.80 11.26
C GLU A 157 6.96 -6.33 10.89
N ALA A 158 7.95 -5.68 11.50
CA ALA A 158 8.18 -4.25 11.28
C ALA A 158 8.41 -3.97 9.79
N PRO A 159 7.52 -3.23 9.10
CA PRO A 159 7.80 -2.75 7.76
C PRO A 159 8.97 -1.77 7.81
N ALA A 160 9.74 -1.64 6.72
CA ALA A 160 10.80 -0.64 6.65
C ALA A 160 10.27 0.80 6.76
N SER A 161 8.96 1.01 6.57
CA SER A 161 8.27 2.30 6.69
C SER A 161 6.78 2.12 6.98
N ASP A 162 6.09 3.21 7.30
CA ASP A 162 4.64 3.19 7.51
C ASP A 162 3.88 2.81 6.22
N PRO A 163 2.83 1.97 6.27
CA PRO A 163 2.05 1.60 5.08
C PRO A 163 1.45 2.80 4.32
N ASP A 164 0.99 3.85 5.01
CA ASP A 164 0.44 5.05 4.36
C ASP A 164 1.53 5.79 3.57
N GLN A 165 2.77 5.74 4.05
CA GLN A 165 3.91 6.30 3.32
C GLN A 165 4.16 5.51 2.01
N PHE A 166 4.04 4.19 2.05
CA PHE A 166 4.15 3.37 0.84
C PHE A 166 3.02 3.65 -0.15
N ALA A 167 1.77 3.79 0.32
CA ALA A 167 0.63 4.18 -0.51
C ALA A 167 0.84 5.55 -1.17
N SER A 168 1.38 6.52 -0.43
CA SER A 168 1.71 7.85 -0.96
C SER A 168 2.78 7.81 -2.05
N ILE A 169 3.77 6.93 -1.95
CA ILE A 169 4.84 6.79 -2.96
C ILE A 169 4.28 6.17 -4.25
N LEU A 170 3.32 5.27 -4.11
CA LEU A 170 2.60 4.67 -5.24
C LEU A 170 1.50 5.57 -5.82
N GLU A 171 1.30 6.76 -5.26
CA GLU A 171 0.20 7.68 -5.61
C GLU A 171 -1.15 6.98 -5.71
N LEU A 172 -1.41 6.04 -4.79
CA LEU A 172 -2.68 5.34 -4.77
C LEU A 172 -3.80 6.33 -4.47
N SER A 173 -4.92 6.18 -5.19
CA SER A 173 -6.15 6.87 -4.83
C SER A 173 -6.62 6.40 -3.45
N GLU A 174 -7.37 7.24 -2.73
CA GLU A 174 -7.95 6.85 -1.44
C GLU A 174 -8.90 5.65 -1.61
N GLU A 175 -9.59 5.57 -2.75
CA GLU A 175 -10.45 4.44 -3.11
C GLU A 175 -9.65 3.13 -3.24
N ASP A 176 -8.52 3.13 -3.95
CA ASP A 176 -7.67 1.95 -4.09
C ASP A 176 -7.00 1.56 -2.76
N ALA A 177 -6.59 2.54 -1.96
CA ALA A 177 -6.01 2.32 -0.64
C ALA A 177 -7.04 1.74 0.34
N GLU A 178 -8.27 2.28 0.37
CA GLU A 178 -9.38 1.70 1.12
C GLU A 178 -9.67 0.27 0.67
N ALA A 179 -9.77 0.04 -0.63
CA ALA A 179 -10.07 -1.28 -1.18
C ALA A 179 -8.99 -2.32 -0.84
N ALA A 180 -7.71 -1.93 -0.80
CA ALA A 180 -6.62 -2.79 -0.29
C ALA A 180 -6.75 -3.09 1.21
N ARG A 181 -7.06 -2.07 2.03
CA ARG A 181 -7.26 -2.25 3.48
C ARG A 181 -8.40 -3.22 3.76
N VAL A 182 -9.53 -3.04 3.08
CA VAL A 182 -10.69 -3.93 3.17
C VAL A 182 -10.32 -5.37 2.77
N GLU A 183 -9.71 -5.58 1.61
CA GLU A 183 -9.30 -6.93 1.16
C GLU A 183 -8.32 -7.62 2.11
N THR A 184 -7.41 -6.85 2.73
CA THR A 184 -6.38 -7.40 3.60
C THR A 184 -6.94 -7.72 4.99
N CYS A 185 -7.82 -6.87 5.53
CA CYS A 185 -8.31 -6.99 6.91
C CYS A 185 -9.60 -7.81 7.04
N GLN A 186 -10.50 -7.82 6.05
CA GLN A 186 -11.78 -8.56 6.14
C GLN A 186 -11.61 -10.06 6.42
N PRO A 187 -10.70 -10.80 5.77
CA PRO A 187 -10.48 -12.22 6.09
C PRO A 187 -10.10 -12.45 7.55
N ARG A 188 -9.29 -11.54 8.12
CA ARG A 188 -8.84 -11.63 9.52
C ARG A 188 -9.97 -11.32 10.50
N LEU A 189 -10.79 -10.30 10.22
CA LEU A 189 -12.01 -10.01 10.98
C LEU A 189 -12.97 -11.21 10.96
N ARG A 190 -13.16 -11.81 9.79
CA ARG A 190 -13.97 -13.02 9.63
C ARG A 190 -13.46 -14.19 10.48
N GLU A 191 -12.15 -14.46 10.42
CA GLU A 191 -11.53 -15.51 11.25
C GLU A 191 -11.68 -15.24 12.75
N MET A 192 -11.54 -13.98 13.17
CA MET A 192 -11.72 -13.57 14.56
C MET A 192 -13.14 -13.86 15.05
N TYR A 193 -14.17 -13.43 14.31
CA TYR A 193 -15.56 -13.73 14.65
C TYR A 193 -15.83 -15.23 14.73
N LEU A 194 -15.38 -15.99 13.73
CA LEU A 194 -15.57 -17.45 13.70
C LEU A 194 -14.84 -18.15 14.85
N SER A 195 -13.65 -17.67 15.23
CA SER A 195 -12.88 -18.17 16.37
C SER A 195 -13.62 -17.95 17.68
N CYS A 196 -14.16 -16.75 17.92
CA CYS A 196 -14.94 -16.45 19.12
C CYS A 196 -16.21 -17.31 19.21
N ILE A 197 -16.95 -17.46 18.10
CA ILE A 197 -18.15 -18.32 18.04
C ILE A 197 -17.78 -19.76 18.38
N LYS A 198 -16.71 -20.27 17.77
CA LYS A 198 -16.26 -21.65 18.00
C LYS A 198 -15.81 -21.86 19.45
N LYS A 199 -15.03 -20.93 20.02
CA LYS A 199 -14.61 -20.99 21.43
C LYS A 199 -15.80 -20.99 22.38
N ALA A 200 -16.80 -20.14 22.16
CA ALA A 200 -18.00 -20.12 22.97
C ALA A 200 -18.76 -21.46 22.93
N GLN A 201 -18.82 -22.10 21.76
CA GLN A 201 -19.41 -23.44 21.59
C GLN A 201 -18.61 -24.53 22.31
N ASP A 202 -17.29 -24.54 22.14
CA ASP A 202 -16.39 -25.55 22.71
C ASP A 202 -16.35 -25.46 24.25
N GLU A 203 -16.35 -24.24 24.80
CA GLU A 203 -16.26 -23.98 26.24
C GLU A 203 -17.63 -23.91 26.94
N LYS A 204 -18.74 -23.97 26.20
CA LYS A 204 -20.12 -23.75 26.70
C LYS A 204 -20.28 -22.42 27.43
N SER A 205 -19.50 -21.42 27.02
CA SER A 205 -19.49 -20.06 27.54
C SER A 205 -20.54 -19.20 26.82
N LYS A 206 -20.98 -18.10 27.43
CA LYS A 206 -21.90 -17.16 26.76
C LYS A 206 -21.15 -16.41 25.66
N LEU A 207 -21.67 -16.44 24.43
CA LEU A 207 -21.05 -15.77 23.28
C LEU A 207 -20.82 -14.26 23.51
N ALA A 208 -21.71 -13.60 24.26
CA ALA A 208 -21.58 -12.19 24.62
C ALA A 208 -20.30 -11.87 25.42
N GLU A 209 -19.76 -12.83 26.17
CA GLU A 209 -18.53 -12.66 26.97
C GLU A 209 -17.25 -12.81 26.13
N MET A 210 -17.38 -13.33 24.90
CA MET A 210 -16.28 -13.55 23.94
C MET A 210 -16.20 -12.44 22.87
N LYS A 211 -16.86 -11.30 23.09
CA LYS A 211 -16.88 -10.20 22.12
C LYS A 211 -15.44 -9.72 21.86
N PRO A 212 -14.94 -9.82 20.61
CA PRO A 212 -13.61 -9.35 20.30
C PRO A 212 -13.56 -7.82 20.43
N ASP A 213 -12.43 -7.32 20.90
CA ASP A 213 -12.16 -5.89 20.83
C ASP A 213 -11.73 -5.53 19.41
N LEU A 214 -12.65 -4.91 18.67
CA LEU A 214 -12.46 -4.56 17.26
C LEU A 214 -11.89 -3.16 17.08
N SER A 215 -11.88 -2.32 18.13
CA SER A 215 -11.51 -0.90 17.98
C SER A 215 -10.07 -0.74 17.53
N ASP A 216 -9.16 -1.57 18.05
CA ASP A 216 -7.74 -1.50 17.73
C ASP A 216 -7.45 -1.90 16.28
N GLU A 217 -8.08 -2.98 15.79
CA GLU A 217 -7.93 -3.43 14.39
C GLU A 217 -8.56 -2.44 13.40
N MET A 218 -9.73 -1.88 13.74
CA MET A 218 -10.38 -0.83 12.94
C MET A 218 -9.56 0.46 12.88
N ALA A 219 -9.03 0.91 14.03
CA ALA A 219 -8.24 2.13 14.13
C ALA A 219 -6.88 1.99 13.42
N LYS A 220 -6.21 0.85 13.59
CA LYS A 220 -4.88 0.59 13.02
C LYS A 220 -4.85 0.70 11.50
N PHE A 221 -5.95 0.33 10.84
CA PHE A 221 -6.04 0.33 9.38
C PHE A 221 -7.16 1.20 8.82
N ARG A 222 -7.79 2.07 9.62
CA ARG A 222 -8.88 2.95 9.16
C ARG A 222 -9.95 2.22 8.34
N LEU A 223 -10.39 1.05 8.81
CA LEU A 223 -11.42 0.28 8.10
C LEU A 223 -12.76 1.02 8.15
N PRO A 224 -13.49 1.12 7.03
CA PRO A 224 -14.81 1.71 7.03
C PRO A 224 -15.80 0.81 7.78
N LEU A 225 -16.78 1.42 8.46
CA LEU A 225 -17.82 0.71 9.21
C LEU A 225 -18.58 -0.29 8.32
N SER A 226 -18.85 0.08 7.07
CA SER A 226 -19.50 -0.77 6.08
C SER A 226 -18.78 -2.11 5.88
N ALA A 227 -17.44 -2.12 5.83
CA ALA A 227 -16.68 -3.36 5.67
C ALA A 227 -16.79 -4.29 6.88
N VAL A 228 -16.94 -3.72 8.09
CA VAL A 228 -17.16 -4.49 9.33
C VAL A 228 -18.56 -5.08 9.36
N GLU A 229 -19.57 -4.28 9.01
CA GLU A 229 -20.96 -4.72 8.90
C GLU A 229 -21.13 -5.83 7.85
N GLU A 230 -20.50 -5.67 6.67
CA GLU A 230 -20.49 -6.70 5.62
C GLU A 230 -19.85 -8.00 6.13
N THR A 231 -18.69 -7.91 6.80
CA THR A 231 -18.02 -9.09 7.37
C THR A 231 -18.90 -9.79 8.40
N ALA A 232 -19.53 -9.04 9.30
CA ALA A 232 -20.46 -9.58 10.29
C ALA A 232 -21.65 -10.29 9.62
N MET A 233 -22.25 -9.66 8.61
CA MET A 233 -23.33 -10.25 7.81
C MET A 233 -22.90 -11.53 7.07
N GLU A 234 -21.69 -11.59 6.54
CA GLU A 234 -21.15 -12.80 5.89
C GLU A 234 -20.93 -13.95 6.88
N VAL A 235 -20.41 -13.66 8.08
CA VAL A 235 -20.24 -14.67 9.13
C VAL A 235 -21.61 -15.16 9.59
N TYR A 236 -22.57 -14.26 9.82
CA TYR A 236 -23.94 -14.63 10.16
C TYR A 236 -24.56 -15.54 9.10
N LYS A 237 -24.44 -15.17 7.82
CA LYS A 237 -24.91 -15.96 6.69
C LYS A 237 -24.26 -17.35 6.67
N SER A 238 -22.96 -17.44 6.94
CA SER A 238 -22.24 -18.72 7.04
C SER A 238 -22.78 -19.61 8.17
N CYS A 239 -23.19 -19.03 9.30
CA CYS A 239 -23.86 -19.77 10.38
C CYS A 239 -25.28 -20.20 9.99
N LEU A 240 -26.05 -19.31 9.36
CA LEU A 240 -27.40 -19.62 8.88
C LEU A 240 -27.39 -20.76 7.85
N GLU A 241 -26.43 -20.78 6.94
CA GLU A 241 -26.29 -21.83 5.91
C GLU A 241 -26.12 -23.22 6.53
N LYS A 242 -25.45 -23.34 7.69
CA LYS A 242 -25.27 -24.62 8.41
C LYS A 242 -26.58 -25.23 8.94
N VAL A 243 -27.60 -24.40 9.16
CA VAL A 243 -28.92 -24.81 9.68
C VAL A 243 -30.05 -24.62 8.66
N SER A 244 -29.73 -24.13 7.46
CA SER A 244 -30.69 -23.85 6.40
C SER A 244 -31.27 -25.13 5.77
N GLY A 245 -32.55 -25.09 5.38
CA GLY A 245 -33.25 -26.19 4.69
C GLY A 245 -34.24 -27.01 5.54
N ARG A 246 -34.52 -26.60 6.79
CA ARG A 246 -35.57 -27.18 7.66
C ARG A 246 -36.25 -26.09 8.49
N VAL A 247 -37.39 -26.41 9.09
CA VAL A 247 -37.93 -25.62 10.21
C VAL A 247 -36.84 -25.61 11.30
N LEU A 248 -36.35 -24.41 11.65
CA LEU A 248 -35.35 -24.25 12.70
C LEU A 248 -35.90 -24.80 14.03
N THR A 249 -35.11 -25.60 14.72
CA THR A 249 -35.44 -25.98 16.09
C THR A 249 -35.32 -24.76 17.02
N SER A 250 -35.95 -24.82 18.21
CA SER A 250 -35.81 -23.73 19.21
C SER A 250 -34.35 -23.45 19.55
N GLY A 251 -33.54 -24.50 19.76
CA GLY A 251 -32.11 -24.37 20.04
C GLY A 251 -31.32 -23.73 18.89
N GLN A 252 -31.59 -24.11 17.63
CA GLN A 252 -30.93 -23.49 16.47
C GLN A 252 -31.31 -22.02 16.30
N LYS A 253 -32.55 -21.66 16.63
CA LYS A 253 -33.00 -20.27 16.62
C LYS A 253 -32.30 -19.46 17.72
N GLU A 254 -32.22 -19.99 18.94
CA GLU A 254 -31.53 -19.36 20.06
C GLU A 254 -30.04 -19.14 19.76
N GLU A 255 -29.37 -20.12 19.16
CA GLU A 255 -27.97 -19.99 18.71
C GLU A 255 -27.80 -18.87 17.67
N LEU A 256 -28.69 -18.80 16.67
CA LEU A 256 -28.65 -17.76 15.65
C LEU A 256 -29.01 -16.37 16.21
N ASP A 257 -29.93 -16.28 17.17
CA ASP A 257 -30.25 -15.03 17.87
C ASP A 257 -29.04 -14.55 18.69
N ALA A 258 -28.34 -15.46 19.36
CA ALA A 258 -27.10 -15.13 20.07
C ALA A 258 -25.98 -14.65 19.12
N VAL A 259 -25.82 -15.26 17.94
CA VAL A 259 -24.85 -14.81 16.93
C VAL A 259 -25.23 -13.45 16.35
N ARG A 260 -26.53 -13.19 16.12
CA ARG A 260 -27.01 -11.86 15.70
C ARG A 260 -26.62 -10.81 16.74
N ASP A 261 -26.95 -11.05 18.01
CA ASP A 261 -26.72 -10.10 19.09
C ASP A 261 -25.23 -9.86 19.32
N PHE A 262 -24.41 -10.92 19.25
CA PHE A 262 -22.95 -10.84 19.31
C PHE A 262 -22.34 -9.94 18.23
N MET A 263 -22.94 -9.95 17.03
CA MET A 263 -22.52 -9.12 15.88
C MET A 263 -23.25 -7.79 15.79
N GLU A 264 -24.18 -7.51 16.71
CA GLU A 264 -24.99 -6.28 16.72
C GLU A 264 -25.75 -6.04 15.42
N LEU A 265 -26.16 -7.12 14.74
CA LEU A 265 -26.86 -7.03 13.46
C LEU A 265 -28.33 -6.64 13.65
N GLU A 266 -28.80 -5.72 12.81
CA GLU A 266 -30.22 -5.37 12.80
C GLU A 266 -31.11 -6.56 12.43
N MET A 267 -32.24 -6.65 13.14
CA MET A 267 -33.26 -7.68 12.88
C MET A 267 -33.80 -7.63 11.45
N SER A 268 -33.93 -6.44 10.87
CA SER A 268 -34.36 -6.18 9.50
C SER A 268 -33.43 -6.87 8.47
N SER A 269 -32.12 -6.70 8.65
CA SER A 269 -31.05 -7.22 7.81
C SER A 269 -31.00 -8.75 7.85
N VAL A 270 -31.08 -9.32 9.04
CA VAL A 270 -31.09 -10.76 9.26
C VAL A 270 -32.37 -11.41 8.72
N ARG A 271 -33.54 -10.80 8.91
CA ARG A 271 -34.82 -11.33 8.41
C ARG A 271 -34.79 -11.54 6.89
N ARG A 272 -34.17 -10.63 6.13
CA ARG A 272 -34.03 -10.75 4.68
C ARG A 272 -33.16 -11.95 4.30
N LEU A 273 -32.09 -12.22 5.05
CA LEU A 273 -31.23 -13.40 4.85
C LEU A 273 -31.98 -14.70 5.13
N HIS A 274 -32.74 -14.77 6.23
CA HIS A 274 -33.57 -15.93 6.56
C HIS A 274 -34.59 -16.25 5.48
N LEU A 275 -35.32 -15.23 5.00
CA LEU A 275 -36.30 -15.40 3.92
C LEU A 275 -35.63 -15.93 2.65
N LYS A 276 -34.46 -15.40 2.27
CA LYS A 276 -33.71 -15.87 1.10
C LYS A 276 -33.19 -17.30 1.28
N ALA A 277 -32.66 -17.65 2.44
CA ALA A 277 -32.14 -18.99 2.72
C ALA A 277 -33.25 -20.05 2.71
N LEU A 278 -34.44 -19.71 3.19
CA LEU A 278 -35.61 -20.59 3.22
C LEU A 278 -36.35 -20.65 1.87
N SER A 279 -36.31 -19.59 1.05
CA SER A 279 -36.97 -19.56 -0.26
C SER A 279 -36.20 -20.31 -1.36
N VAL A 280 -34.88 -20.41 -1.28
CA VAL A 280 -34.01 -20.95 -2.36
C VAL A 280 -34.16 -22.47 -2.59
N ARG A 281 -34.79 -23.23 -1.68
CA ARG A 281 -35.02 -24.69 -1.87
C ARG A 281 -36.47 -25.16 -1.74
N ALA A 282 -37.45 -24.26 -1.60
CA ALA A 282 -38.87 -24.63 -1.66
C ALA A 282 -39.34 -24.99 -3.10
N PHE A 283 -38.47 -24.84 -4.09
CA PHE A 283 -38.70 -25.13 -5.51
C PHE A 283 -37.74 -26.20 -6.09
N CYS A 284 -37.14 -27.04 -5.25
CA CYS A 284 -36.39 -28.23 -5.69
C CYS A 284 -37.06 -29.51 -5.17
#